data_AF-A0A2E7ZRW3-F1
#
_entry.id   AF-A0A2E7ZRW3-F1
#
_cell.length_a   1.000
_cell.length_b   1.000
_cell.length_c   1.000
_cell.angle_alpha   90.00
_cell.angle_beta   90.00
_cell.angle_gamma   90.00
#
_symmetry.space_group_name_H-M   'P 1'
#
loop_
_entity.id
_entity.type
_entity.pdbx_description
1 polymer ?
#
loop_
_entity_poly.entity_id
_entity_poly.type
_entity_poly.pdbx_seq_one_letter_code
_entity_poly.pdbx_strand_id
1 'polypeptide(L)' 'MATATCIAATLLAVLSVPFAVVLWLTESKYQKARRWHKAGATYKLIGERLGCHATTAKRWSLA' A
#
# COMPACT_ATOMS: atom_id res chain seq x y z
N MET A 1 7.04 30.52 20.41
CA MET A 1 5.93 29.59 20.09
C MET A 1 5.92 29.21 18.61
N ALA A 2 5.94 30.16 17.67
CA ALA A 2 5.92 29.87 16.22
C ALA A 2 7.10 29.02 15.69
N THR A 3 8.30 29.20 16.24
CA THR A 3 9.51 28.44 15.84
C THR A 3 9.43 26.97 16.24
N ALA A 4 8.93 26.67 17.44
CA ALA A 4 8.73 25.30 17.91
C ALA A 4 7.70 24.54 17.05
N THR A 5 6.60 25.20 16.66
CA THR A 5 5.60 24.62 15.77
C THR A 5 6.15 24.36 14.37
N CYS A 6 6.98 25.25 13.82
CA CYS A 6 7.62 25.04 12.53
C CYS A 6 8.57 23.83 12.57
N ILE A 7 9.42 23.73 13.59
CA ILE A 7 10.35 22.61 13.76
C ILE A 7 9.58 21.28 13.90
N ALA A 8 8.55 21.25 14.72
CA ALA A 8 7.70 20.08 14.90
C ALA A 8 7.00 19.65 13.60
N ALA A 9 6.48 20.61 12.82
CA ALA A 9 5.84 20.34 11.53
C ALA A 9 6.83 19.77 10.50
N THR A 10 8.03 20.33 10.41
CA THR A 10 9.08 19.78 9.52
C THR A 10 9.52 18.38 9.92
N LEU A 11 9.70 18.12 11.23
CA LEU A 11 10.06 16.78 11.71
C LEU A 11 8.98 15.75 11.39
N LEU A 12 7.70 16.09 11.62
CA LEU A 12 6.57 15.24 11.26
C LEU A 12 6.51 14.96 9.75
N ALA A 13 6.74 15.98 8.92
CA ALA A 13 6.74 15.82 7.47
C ALA A 13 7.85 14.85 7.03
N VAL A 14 9.07 15.01 7.55
CA VAL A 14 10.20 14.12 7.24
C VAL A 14 9.97 12.70 7.72
N LEU A 15 9.40 12.50 8.92
CA LEU A 15 9.09 11.17 9.45
C LEU A 15 7.90 10.50 8.75
N SER A 16 6.95 11.27 8.22
CA SER A 16 5.76 10.70 7.57
C SER A 16 6.10 9.88 6.33
N VAL A 17 7.16 10.26 5.60
CA VAL A 17 7.60 9.60 4.36
C VAL A 17 8.08 8.16 4.62
N PRO A 18 9.11 7.90 5.47
CA PRO A 18 9.54 6.54 5.75
C PRO A 18 8.42 5.73 6.42
N PHE A 19 7.57 6.35 7.24
CA PHE A 19 6.44 5.67 7.86
C PHE A 19 5.41 5.18 6.84
N ALA A 20 5.10 6.01 5.83
CA ALA A 20 4.23 5.63 4.72
C ALA A 20 4.83 4.49 3.87
N VAL A 21 6.15 4.52 3.64
CA VAL A 21 6.85 3.46 2.89
C VAL A 21 6.83 2.15 3.66
N VAL A 22 7.12 2.17 4.96
CA VAL A 22 7.04 0.98 5.82
C VAL A 22 5.61 0.42 5.83
N LEU A 23 4.61 1.28 5.99
CA LEU A 23 3.20 0.88 5.92
C LEU A 23 2.85 0.21 4.58
N TRP A 24 3.38 0.73 3.47
CA TRP A 24 3.16 0.17 2.14
C TRP A 24 3.90 -1.16 1.91
N LEU A 25 5.04 -1.36 2.58
CA LEU A 25 5.75 -2.64 2.59
C LEU A 25 5.02 -3.69 3.46
N THR A 26 4.46 -3.27 4.60
CA THR A 26 3.63 -4.14 5.45
C THR A 26 2.24 -4.42 4.89
N GLU A 27 1.84 -3.72 3.81
CA GLU A 27 0.55 -3.95 3.16
C GLU A 27 0.45 -5.42 2.71
N SER A 28 -0.55 -6.10 3.26
CA SER A 28 -0.76 -7.53 3.02
C SER A 28 -1.02 -7.81 1.53
N LYS A 29 -0.67 -9.02 1.07
CA LYS A 29 -0.94 -9.45 -0.31
C LYS A 29 -2.42 -9.33 -0.68
N TYR A 30 -3.32 -9.51 0.29
CA TYR A 30 -4.77 -9.33 0.14
C TYR A 30 -5.16 -7.88 -0.16
N GLN A 31 -4.66 -6.93 0.63
CA GLN A 31 -4.93 -5.50 0.40
C GLN A 31 -4.36 -5.02 -0.93
N LYS A 32 -3.15 -5.46 -1.30
CA LYS A 32 -2.56 -5.17 -2.63
C LYS A 32 -3.42 -5.71 -3.77
N ALA A 33 -3.87 -6.97 -3.67
CA ALA A 33 -4.75 -7.57 -4.67
C ALA A 33 -6.06 -6.77 -4.83
N ARG A 34 -6.69 -6.39 -3.71
CA ARG A 34 -7.94 -5.62 -3.71
C ARG A 34 -7.77 -4.21 -4.26
N ARG A 35 -6.67 -3.53 -3.90
CA ARG A 35 -6.33 -2.20 -4.42
C ARG A 35 -6.10 -2.23 -5.93
N TRP A 36 -5.34 -3.20 -6.43
CA TRP A 36 -5.08 -3.34 -7.86
C TRP A 36 -6.33 -3.74 -8.63
N HIS A 37 -7.18 -4.59 -8.07
CA HIS A 37 -8.48 -4.90 -8.66
C HIS A 37 -9.38 -3.66 -8.75
N LYS A 38 -9.44 -2.83 -7.70
CA LYS A 38 -10.15 -1.53 -7.72
C LYS A 38 -9.56 -0.55 -8.75
N ALA A 39 -8.26 -0.64 -9.02
CA ALA A 39 -7.59 0.13 -10.06
C ALA A 39 -7.81 -0.42 -11.48
N GLY A 40 -8.61 -1.49 -11.64
CA GLY A 40 -8.92 -2.11 -12.94
C GLY A 40 -7.92 -3.15 -13.42
N ALA A 41 -6.98 -3.59 -12.58
CA ALA A 41 -6.04 -4.66 -12.95
C ALA A 41 -6.76 -6.01 -13.08
N THR A 42 -6.42 -6.79 -14.11
CA THR A 42 -6.96 -8.13 -14.31
C THR A 42 -6.41 -9.12 -13.29
N TYR A 43 -7.17 -10.16 -12.94
CA TYR A 43 -6.74 -11.19 -11.98
C TYR A 43 -5.45 -11.90 -12.41
N LYS A 44 -5.22 -12.03 -13.72
CA LYS A 44 -3.98 -12.58 -14.27
C LYS A 44 -2.77 -11.71 -13.92
N LEU A 45 -2.87 -10.40 -14.18
CA LEU A 45 -1.81 -9.44 -13.87
C LEU A 45 -1.53 -9.35 -12.36
N ILE A 46 -2.58 -9.38 -11.54
CA ILE A 46 -2.45 -9.38 -10.08
C ILE A 46 -1.74 -10.66 -9.61
N GLY A 47 -2.12 -11.81 -10.16
CA GLY A 47 -1.50 -13.10 -9.87
C GLY A 47 -0.02 -13.12 -10.25
N GLU A 48 0.33 -12.66 -11.45
CA GLU A 48 1.72 -12.55 -11.91
C GLU A 48 2.57 -11.67 -10.98
N ARG A 49 2.05 -10.50 -10.57
CA ARG A 49 2.76 -9.60 -9.65
C ARG A 49 2.90 -10.12 -8.22
N LEU A 50 1.93 -10.90 -7.75
CA LEU A 50 1.94 -11.48 -6.40
C LEU A 50 2.59 -12.87 -6.35
N GLY A 51 2.94 -13.44 -7.49
CA GLY A 51 3.47 -14.81 -7.62
C GLY A 51 2.43 -15.88 -7.29
N CYS A 52 1.15 -15.64 -7.59
CA CYS A 52 0.07 -16.58 -7.32
C CYS A 52 -0.81 -16.83 -8.55
N HIS A 53 -1.55 -17.94 -8.55
CA HIS A 53 -2.48 -18.26 -9.63
C HIS A 53 -3.65 -17.26 -9.68
N ALA A 54 -4.23 -17.04 -10.87
CA ALA A 54 -5.31 -16.07 -11.07
C ALA A 54 -6.57 -16.35 -10.21
N THR A 55 -6.84 -17.63 -9.91
CA THR A 55 -7.94 -18.03 -9.00
C THR A 55 -7.69 -17.58 -7.56
N THR A 56 -6.44 -17.66 -7.10
CA THR A 56 -6.00 -17.17 -5.79
C THR A 56 -6.08 -15.65 -5.72
N ALA A 57 -5.60 -14.96 -6.76
CA ALA A 57 -5.72 -13.51 -6.89
C ALA A 57 -7.19 -13.06 -6.83
N LYS A 58 -8.10 -13.74 -7.55
CA LYS A 58 -9.55 -13.50 -7.49
C LYS A 58 -10.10 -13.64 -6.07
N ARG A 59 -9.73 -14.71 -5.35
CA ARG A 59 -10.17 -14.94 -3.97
C ARG A 59 -9.72 -13.82 -3.03
N TRP A 60 -8.50 -13.32 -3.22
CA TRP A 60 -7.92 -12.25 -2.38
C TRP A 60 -8.47 -10.85 -2.71
N SER A 61 -8.86 -10.59 -3.95
CA SER A 61 -9.44 -9.31 -4.37
C SER A 61 -10.92 -9.15 -4.00
N LEU A 62 -11.63 -10.27 -3.80
CA LEU A 62 -13.06 -10.30 -3.47
C LEU A 62 -13.33 -10.41 -1.96
N ALA A 63 -12.33 -10.81 -1.17
CA ALA A 63 -12.36 -10.77 0.30
C ALA A 63 -12.23 -9.33 0.82
#